data_AF-A0A1E4X560-F1
#
_entry.id   AF-A0A1E4X560-F1
#
_cell.length_a   1.000
_cell.length_b   1.000
_cell.length_c   1.000
_cell.angle_alpha   90.00
_cell.angle_beta   90.00
_cell.angle_gamma   90.00
#
_symmetry.space_group_name_H-M   'P 1'
#
loop_
_entity.id
_entity.type
_entity.pdbx_description
1 polymer ?
#
loop_
_entity_poly.entity_id
_entity_poly.type
_entity_poly.pdbx_seq_one_letter_code
_entity_poly.pdbx_strand_id
1 'polypeptide(L)'
;MSLKNPNESIALAAAQRLADELQRVPEVLRPLLQSIPERARMLLITTLSDLVLDTPTPFEQRRGMAMGMIYGAGKRDELTPQEVGTLVAYVLDLPA
;
A
#
# COMPACT_ATOMS: atom_id res chain seq x y z
N MET A 1 19.18 -34.06 6.70
CA MET A 1 18.29 -33.22 5.87
C MET A 1 17.65 -32.21 6.82
N SER A 2 18.05 -30.94 6.73
CA SER A 2 17.62 -29.91 7.67
C SER A 2 16.14 -29.61 7.48
N LEU A 3 15.37 -29.66 8.57
CA LEU A 3 13.97 -29.22 8.60
C LEU A 3 13.96 -27.76 8.13
N LYS A 4 13.41 -27.51 6.94
CA LYS A 4 13.10 -26.15 6.47
C LYS A 4 12.35 -25.45 7.60
N ASN A 5 12.93 -24.37 8.12
CA ASN A 5 12.38 -23.67 9.26
C ASN A 5 11.00 -23.12 8.86
N PRO A 6 9.90 -23.52 9.51
CA PRO A 6 8.56 -23.06 9.11
C PRO A 6 8.44 -21.53 9.19
N ASN A 7 9.21 -20.90 10.08
CA ASN A 7 9.31 -19.44 10.19
C ASN A 7 9.91 -18.78 8.93
N GLU A 8 10.90 -19.40 8.30
CA GLU A 8 11.51 -18.90 7.06
C GLU A 8 10.53 -19.00 5.89
N SER A 9 9.72 -20.06 5.86
CA SER A 9 8.71 -20.26 4.81
C SER A 9 7.58 -19.23 4.89
N ILE A 10 7.15 -18.87 6.12
CA ILE A 10 6.14 -17.83 6.35
C ILE A 10 6.68 -16.45 5.96
N ALA A 11 7.90 -16.12 6.38
CA ALA A 11 8.53 -14.84 6.05
C ALA A 11 8.71 -14.68 4.53
N LEU A 12 9.11 -15.74 3.83
CA LEU A 12 9.24 -15.75 2.37
C LEU A 12 7.89 -15.51 1.68
N ALA A 13 6.83 -16.18 2.12
CA ALA A 13 5.49 -16.02 1.55
C ALA A 13 4.95 -14.58 1.76
N ALA A 14 5.21 -13.99 2.94
CA ALA A 14 4.82 -12.61 3.22
C ALA A 14 5.59 -11.60 2.34
N ALA A 15 6.89 -11.82 2.16
CA ALA A 15 7.72 -10.98 1.29
C ALA A 15 7.29 -11.06 -0.18
N GLN A 16 6.96 -12.27 -0.68
CA GLN A 16 6.48 -12.47 -2.04
C GLN A 16 5.14 -11.75 -2.25
N ARG A 17 4.20 -11.89 -1.31
CA ARG A 17 2.91 -11.20 -1.39
C ARG A 17 3.09 -9.68 -1.45
N LEU A 18 3.96 -9.12 -0.61
CA LEU A 18 4.24 -7.69 -0.63
C LEU A 18 4.85 -7.24 -1.95
N ALA A 19 5.75 -8.04 -2.53
CA ALA A 19 6.33 -7.76 -3.85
C ALA A 19 5.25 -7.76 -4.95
N ASP A 20 4.32 -8.72 -4.91
CA ASP A 20 3.22 -8.81 -5.87
C ASP A 20 2.26 -7.61 -5.74
N GLU A 21 1.98 -7.14 -4.52
CA GLU A 21 1.20 -5.93 -4.27
C GLU A 21 1.92 -4.66 -4.78
N LEU A 22 3.23 -4.54 -4.51
CA LEU A 22 4.05 -3.42 -5.01
C LEU A 22 4.14 -3.35 -6.54
N GLN A 23 4.02 -4.47 -7.24
CA GLN A 23 3.98 -4.50 -8.71
C GLN A 23 2.69 -3.87 -9.28
N ARG A 24 1.60 -3.88 -8.51
CA ARG A 24 0.31 -3.29 -8.91
C ARG A 24 0.25 -1.79 -8.68
N VAL A 25 1.08 -1.29 -7.76
CA VAL A 25 1.21 0.15 -7.51
C VAL A 25 2.17 0.77 -8.55
N PRO A 26 1.81 1.90 -9.18
CA PRO A 26 2.69 2.59 -10.12
C PRO A 26 4.08 2.88 -9.54
N GLU A 27 5.12 2.69 -10.36
CA GLU A 27 6.52 2.82 -9.91
C GLU A 27 6.83 4.21 -9.35
N VAL A 28 6.21 5.24 -9.92
CA VAL A 28 6.37 6.64 -9.49
C VAL A 28 5.94 6.88 -8.04
N LEU A 29 5.05 6.04 -7.49
CA LEU A 29 4.57 6.17 -6.12
C LEU A 29 5.44 5.41 -5.11
N ARG A 30 6.27 4.46 -5.55
CA ARG A 30 7.08 3.62 -4.65
C ARG A 30 8.03 4.41 -3.75
N PRO A 31 8.75 5.46 -4.22
CA PRO A 31 9.58 6.29 -3.34
C PRO A 31 8.78 6.99 -2.25
N LEU A 32 7.57 7.46 -2.58
CA LEU A 32 6.68 8.13 -1.63
C LEU A 32 6.27 7.19 -0.49
N LEU A 33 6.04 5.93 -0.82
CA LEU A 33 5.64 4.95 0.17
C LEU A 33 6.79 4.62 1.14
N GLN A 34 8.05 4.73 0.73
CA GLN A 34 9.20 4.37 1.58
C GLN A 34 9.39 5.29 2.78
N SER A 35 8.94 6.54 2.73
CA SER A 35 9.01 7.48 3.87
C SER A 35 8.04 7.10 5.00
N ILE A 36 7.03 6.29 4.71
CA ILE A 36 6.02 5.85 5.68
C ILE A 36 6.56 4.68 6.51
N PRO A 37 6.33 4.64 7.84
CA PRO A 37 6.70 3.51 8.70
C PRO A 37 6.18 2.17 8.17
N GLU A 38 6.98 1.12 8.29
CA GLU A 38 6.77 -0.17 7.63
C GLU A 38 5.35 -0.73 7.78
N ARG A 39 4.80 -0.73 8.99
CA ARG A 39 3.45 -1.24 9.24
C ARG A 39 2.37 -0.44 8.50
N ALA A 40 2.45 0.89 8.52
CA ALA A 40 1.51 1.75 7.83
C ALA A 40 1.69 1.69 6.31
N ARG A 41 2.94 1.61 5.86
CA ARG A 41 3.32 1.43 4.46
C ARG A 41 2.73 0.15 3.87
N MET A 42 2.87 -0.99 4.55
CA MET A 42 2.31 -2.26 4.08
C MET A 42 0.79 -2.17 3.95
N LEU A 43 0.10 -1.66 4.98
CA LEU A 43 -1.37 -1.50 4.93
C LEU A 43 -1.81 -0.59 3.77
N LEU A 44 -1.07 0.49 3.51
CA LEU A 44 -1.39 1.39 2.41
C LEU A 44 -1.14 0.73 1.05
N ILE A 45 -0.03 -0.01 0.88
CA ILE A 45 0.25 -0.80 -0.34
C ILE A 45 -0.87 -1.79 -0.63
N THR A 46 -1.31 -2.54 0.38
CA THR A 46 -2.42 -3.49 0.22
C THR A 46 -3.70 -2.76 -0.17
N THR A 47 -4.04 -1.66 0.51
CA THR A 47 -5.26 -0.88 0.22
C THR A 47 -5.24 -0.28 -1.20
N LEU A 48 -4.08 0.24 -1.64
CA LEU A 48 -3.90 0.76 -3.00
C LEU A 48 -3.95 -0.36 -4.06
N SER A 49 -3.44 -1.54 -3.73
CA SER A 49 -3.53 -2.72 -4.59
C SER A 49 -4.97 -3.22 -4.71
N ASP A 50 -5.71 -3.21 -3.59
CA ASP A 50 -7.11 -3.61 -3.60
C ASP A 50 -7.91 -2.69 -4.51
N LEU A 51 -7.66 -1.38 -4.55
CA LEU A 51 -8.38 -0.45 -5.43
C LEU A 51 -8.34 -0.81 -6.92
N VAL A 52 -7.31 -1.53 -7.38
CA VAL A 52 -7.19 -1.99 -8.78
C VAL A 52 -7.62 -3.44 -8.99
N LEU A 53 -8.01 -4.12 -7.91
CA LEU A 53 -8.49 -5.50 -7.92
C LEU A 53 -10.00 -5.56 -7.71
N ASP A 54 -10.62 -6.60 -8.26
CA ASP A 54 -11.95 -6.99 -7.88
C ASP A 54 -11.88 -7.69 -6.51
N THR A 55 -12.41 -7.05 -5.48
CA THR A 55 -12.43 -7.56 -4.11
C THR A 55 -13.84 -7.42 -3.52
N PRO A 56 -14.19 -8.21 -2.49
CA PRO A 56 -15.51 -8.11 -1.86
C PRO A 56 -15.82 -6.75 -1.21
N THR A 57 -14.79 -5.95 -0.90
CA THR A 57 -15.00 -4.65 -0.27
C THR A 57 -15.38 -3.60 -1.33
N PRO A 58 -16.47 -2.83 -1.13
CA PRO A 58 -16.88 -1.80 -2.07
C PRO A 58 -15.76 -0.81 -2.42
N PHE A 59 -15.67 -0.43 -3.69
CA PHE A 59 -14.65 0.52 -4.18
C PHE A 59 -14.59 1.81 -3.34
N GLU A 60 -15.74 2.46 -3.12
CA GLU A 60 -15.82 3.72 -2.36
C GLU A 60 -15.32 3.57 -0.92
N GLN A 61 -15.54 2.41 -0.30
CA GLN A 61 -15.04 2.14 1.05
C GLN A 61 -13.50 2.04 1.05
N ARG A 62 -12.93 1.30 0.10
CA ARG A 62 -11.46 1.19 -0.07
C ARG A 62 -10.83 2.54 -0.38
N ARG A 63 -11.50 3.34 -1.23
CA ARG A 63 -11.07 4.69 -1.59
C ARG A 63 -11.01 5.59 -0.35
N GLY A 64 -12.07 5.57 0.46
CA GLY A 64 -12.10 6.30 1.74
C GLY A 64 -10.97 5.88 2.69
N MET A 65 -10.69 4.58 2.79
CA MET A 65 -9.59 4.05 3.61
C MET A 65 -8.23 4.56 3.11
N ALA A 66 -7.94 4.44 1.82
CA ALA A 66 -6.69 4.92 1.22
C ALA A 66 -6.49 6.42 1.49
N MET A 67 -7.52 7.23 1.22
CA MET A 67 -7.48 8.69 1.44
C MET A 67 -7.20 9.03 2.91
N GLY A 68 -7.89 8.37 3.85
CA GLY A 68 -7.68 8.57 5.28
C GLY A 68 -6.26 8.23 5.73
N MET A 69 -5.68 7.15 5.20
CA MET A 69 -4.29 6.76 5.49
C MET A 69 -3.28 7.78 4.94
N ILE A 70 -3.47 8.24 3.71
CA ILE A 70 -2.60 9.23 3.05
C ILE A 70 -2.61 10.56 3.83
N TYR A 71 -3.79 11.08 4.16
CA TYR A 71 -3.89 12.30 4.98
C TYR A 71 -3.33 12.10 6.39
N GLY A 72 -3.52 10.92 6.97
CA GLY A 72 -2.93 10.55 8.24
C GLY A 72 -1.40 10.60 8.22
N ALA A 73 -0.78 10.09 7.16
CA ALA A 73 0.68 10.15 6.97
C ALA A 73 1.16 11.60 6.81
N GLY A 74 0.43 12.42 6.04
CA GLY A 74 0.71 13.86 5.95
C GLY A 74 0.64 14.58 7.31
N LYS A 75 -0.36 14.27 8.14
CA LYS A 75 -0.48 14.85 9.51
C LYS A 75 0.63 14.43 10.48
N ARG A 76 1.32 13.33 10.19
CA ARG A 76 2.45 12.82 11.00
C ARG A 76 3.80 13.25 10.43
N ASP A 77 3.81 14.15 9.44
CA ASP A 77 5.01 14.60 8.72
C ASP A 77 5.79 13.45 8.04
N GLU A 78 5.13 12.30 7.77
CA GLU A 78 5.71 11.17 7.03
C GLU A 78 5.72 11.43 5.53
N LEU A 79 4.81 12.30 5.07
CA LEU A 79 4.69 12.76 3.70
C LEU A 79 4.58 14.28 3.70
N THR A 80 5.30 14.92 2.78
CA THR A 80 5.12 16.34 2.50
C THR A 80 3.77 16.62 1.85
N PRO A 81 3.27 17.87 1.88
CA PRO A 81 2.01 18.22 1.21
C PRO A 81 1.97 17.86 -0.28
N GLN A 82 3.11 17.93 -0.97
CA GLN A 82 3.21 17.57 -2.38
C GLN A 82 3.06 16.05 -2.60
N GLU A 83 3.65 15.24 -1.73
CA GLU A 83 3.58 13.77 -1.82
C GLU A 83 2.18 13.27 -1.46
N VAL A 84 1.54 13.89 -0.46
CA VAL A 84 0.12 13.69 -0.15
C VAL A 84 -0.73 13.98 -1.38
N GLY A 85 -0.54 15.15 -2.02
CA GLY A 85 -1.28 15.52 -3.23
C GLY A 85 -1.10 14.53 -4.37
N THR A 86 0.11 14.00 -4.55
CA THR A 86 0.43 13.01 -5.59
C THR A 86 -0.30 11.68 -5.36
N LEU A 87 -0.27 11.16 -4.13
CA LEU A 87 -0.97 9.92 -3.78
C LEU A 87 -2.49 10.08 -3.83
N VAL A 88 -3.01 11.23 -3.39
CA VAL A 88 -4.44 11.55 -3.47
C VAL A 88 -4.89 11.60 -4.93
N ALA A 89 -4.18 12.31 -5.81
CA ALA A 89 -4.51 12.40 -7.23
C ALA A 89 -4.62 11.01 -7.86
N TYR A 90 -3.63 10.14 -7.61
CA TYR A 90 -3.67 8.75 -8.07
C TYR A 90 -4.95 8.01 -7.62
N VAL A 91 -5.29 8.08 -6.33
CA VAL A 91 -6.50 7.41 -5.80
C VAL A 91 -7.79 7.97 -6.42
N LEU A 92 -7.81 9.28 -6.74
CA LEU A 92 -8.99 9.91 -7.33
C LEU A 92 -9.17 9.59 -8.82
N ASP A 93 -8.07 9.32 -9.53
CA ASP A 93 -8.07 9.02 -10.97
C ASP A 93 -8.42 7.55 -11.28
N LEU A 94 -8.44 6.67 -10.27
CA LEU A 94 -8.83 5.27 -10.47
C LEU A 94 -10.32 5.12 -10.76
N PRO A 95 -10.71 4.32 -11.77
CA PRO A 95 -12.10 4.02 -12.06
C PRO A 95 -12.69 3.10 -10.98
N ALA A 96 -13.98 3.31 -10.67
CA ALA A 96 -14.75 2.49 -9.74
C ALA A 96 -15.18 1.14 -10.33
#